data_AF-A0A944GHT3-F1
#
_entry.id   AF-A0A944GHT3-F1
#
_cell.length_a   1.000
_cell.length_b   1.000
_cell.length_c   1.000
_cell.angle_alpha   90.00
_cell.angle_beta   90.00
_cell.angle_gamma   90.00
#
_symmetry.space_group_name_H-M   'P 1'
#
loop_
_entity.id
_entity.type
_entity.pdbx_description
1 polymer ?
#
loop_
_entity_poly.entity_id
_entity_poly.type
_entity_poly.pdbx_seq_one_letter_code
_entity_poly.pdbx_strand_id
1 'polypeptide(L)'
;MPKHNKVCHGDFNPSNIIIATDGTPYILDWSHVTQGNGAADAARTYLLFWLQGDIEGATKYLDMFCEKSHTEKQYVQSWMPIVAASQSVKGNEKEREFLHTWFSVVDYR
;
A
#
# COMPACT_ATOMS: atom_id res chain seq x y z
N MET A 1 -9.59 -17.16 4.51
CA MET A 1 -9.74 -15.69 4.43
C MET A 1 -11.16 -15.36 4.00
N PRO A 2 -11.84 -14.38 4.63
CA PRO A 2 -13.14 -13.91 4.16
C PRO A 2 -13.08 -13.47 2.69
N LYS A 3 -14.18 -13.61 1.95
CA LYS A 3 -14.26 -13.05 0.59
C LYS A 3 -14.39 -11.53 0.70
N HIS A 4 -13.36 -10.83 0.23
CA HIS A 4 -13.42 -9.38 0.07
C HIS A 4 -13.81 -9.03 -1.38
N ASN A 5 -14.54 -7.93 -1.55
CA ASN A 5 -15.13 -7.51 -2.82
C ASN A 5 -14.73 -6.10 -3.24
N LYS A 6 -13.63 -5.57 -2.69
CA LYS A 6 -13.13 -4.25 -3.06
C LYS A 6 -12.30 -4.36 -4.34
N VAL A 7 -12.38 -3.33 -5.18
CA VAL A 7 -11.44 -3.17 -6.30
C VAL A 7 -10.12 -2.70 -5.70
N CYS A 8 -9.07 -3.49 -5.88
CA CYS A 8 -7.71 -3.17 -5.52
C CYS A 8 -6.93 -2.86 -6.78
N HIS A 9 -6.25 -1.72 -6.81
CA HIS A 9 -5.46 -1.28 -7.94
C HIS A 9 -4.21 -2.14 -8.13
N GLY A 10 -3.55 -2.53 -7.04
CA GLY A 10 -2.34 -3.35 -7.07
C GLY A 10 -1.06 -2.57 -7.41
N ASP A 11 -1.14 -1.27 -7.69
CA ASP A 11 0.01 -0.36 -7.84
C ASP A 11 -0.36 1.12 -7.63
N PHE A 12 -1.23 1.39 -6.66
CA PHE A 12 -1.70 2.76 -6.44
C PHE A 12 -0.59 3.62 -5.80
N ASN A 13 -0.02 4.56 -6.55
CA ASN A 13 1.01 5.49 -6.09
C ASN A 13 0.96 6.81 -6.87
N PRO A 14 1.63 7.89 -6.42
CA PRO A 14 1.53 9.21 -7.05
C PRO A 14 1.89 9.25 -8.54
N SER A 15 2.83 8.41 -9.00
CA SER A 15 3.22 8.36 -10.41
C SER A 15 2.11 7.83 -11.33
N ASN A 16 1.12 7.12 -10.77
CA ASN A 16 -0.05 6.60 -11.47
C ASN A 16 -1.27 7.54 -11.35
N ILE A 17 -1.10 8.78 -10.91
CA ILE A 17 -2.17 9.77 -10.77
C ILE A 17 -1.84 11.03 -11.57
N ILE A 18 -2.72 11.38 -12.51
CA ILE A 18 -2.69 12.67 -13.20
C ILE A 18 -3.79 13.56 -12.63
N ILE A 19 -3.44 14.79 -12.24
CA ILE A 19 -4.42 15.82 -11.90
C ILE A 19 -4.55 16.76 -13.11
N ALA A 20 -5.73 16.77 -13.73
CA ALA A 20 -6.01 17.68 -14.84
C ALA A 20 -6.05 19.14 -14.37
N THR A 21 -6.00 20.09 -15.31
CA THR A 21 -5.98 21.53 -15.00
C THR A 21 -7.21 22.01 -14.22
N ASP A 22 -8.33 21.31 -14.34
CA ASP A 22 -9.59 21.56 -13.61
C ASP A 22 -9.64 20.86 -12.23
N GLY A 23 -8.57 20.16 -11.85
CA GLY A 23 -8.48 19.39 -10.61
C GLY A 23 -9.00 17.96 -10.69
N THR A 24 -9.52 17.51 -11.84
CA THR A 24 -10.04 16.15 -12.00
C THR A 24 -8.91 15.11 -11.92
N PRO A 25 -8.99 14.13 -11.00
CA PRO A 25 -7.98 13.07 -10.90
C PRO A 25 -8.25 11.95 -11.91
N TYR A 26 -7.19 11.51 -12.59
CA TYR A 26 -7.17 10.33 -13.45
C TYR A 26 -6.18 9.31 -12.88
N ILE A 27 -6.68 8.09 -12.65
CA ILE A 27 -5.89 6.99 -12.11
C ILE A 27 -5.50 6.08 -13.28
N LEU A 28 -4.21 5.85 -13.45
CA LEU A 28 -3.60 5.12 -14.56
C LEU A 28 -3.17 3.71 -14.16
N ASP A 29 -2.72 2.92 -15.13
CA ASP A 29 -2.09 1.61 -14.93
C ASP A 29 -2.90 0.59 -14.10
N TRP A 30 -4.12 0.33 -14.57
CA TRP A 30 -5.01 -0.70 -14.01
C TRP A 30 -4.63 -2.13 -14.38
N SER A 31 -3.43 -2.37 -14.94
CA SER A 31 -3.00 -3.69 -15.40
C SER A 31 -2.92 -4.74 -14.28
N HIS A 32 -2.80 -4.29 -13.02
CA HIS A 32 -2.75 -5.11 -11.81
C HIS A 32 -4.08 -5.17 -11.03
N VAL A 33 -5.17 -4.64 -11.60
CA VAL A 33 -6.45 -4.58 -10.90
C VAL A 33 -6.96 -5.96 -10.49
N THR A 34 -7.40 -6.08 -9.24
CA THR A 34 -7.95 -7.32 -8.69
C THR A 34 -9.13 -7.04 -7.77
N GLN A 35 -9.96 -8.06 -7.53
CA GLN A 35 -10.91 -8.03 -6.42
C GLN A 35 -10.20 -8.55 -5.16
N GLY A 36 -10.19 -7.76 -4.09
CA GLY A 36 -9.43 -8.10 -2.90
C GLY A 36 -9.80 -7.27 -1.67
N ASN A 37 -8.86 -7.23 -0.73
CA ASN A 37 -8.96 -6.48 0.51
C ASN A 37 -8.28 -5.11 0.34
N GLY A 38 -9.05 -4.02 0.52
CA GLY A 38 -8.52 -2.67 0.41
C GLY A 38 -7.37 -2.36 1.38
N ALA A 39 -7.31 -3.02 2.53
CA ALA A 39 -6.20 -2.87 3.47
C ALA A 39 -4.88 -3.42 2.91
N ALA A 40 -4.94 -4.47 2.08
CA ALA A 40 -3.74 -5.00 1.41
C ALA A 40 -3.22 -4.01 0.37
N ASP A 41 -4.12 -3.37 -0.39
CA ASP A 41 -3.77 -2.36 -1.38
C ASP A 41 -3.19 -1.09 -0.71
N ALA A 42 -3.79 -0.66 0.41
CA ALA A 42 -3.27 0.45 1.20
C ALA A 42 -1.91 0.15 1.83
N ALA A 43 -1.71 -1.06 2.36
CA ALA A 43 -0.41 -1.49 2.87
C ALA A 43 0.67 -1.47 1.78
N ARG A 44 0.30 -1.83 0.55
CA ARG A 44 1.21 -1.78 -0.60
C ARG A 44 1.62 -0.35 -0.93
N THR A 45 0.67 0.58 -1.03
CA THR A 45 0.96 2.00 -1.27
C THR A 45 1.84 2.57 -0.16
N TYR A 46 1.54 2.28 1.10
CA TYR A 46 2.35 2.70 2.24
C TYR A 46 3.81 2.25 2.12
N LEU A 47 4.06 0.97 1.78
CA LEU A 47 5.41 0.46 1.60
C LEU A 47 6.12 1.11 0.40
N LEU A 48 5.40 1.46 -0.67
CA LEU A 48 6.01 2.19 -1.80
C LEU A 48 6.53 3.56 -1.39
N PHE A 49 5.78 4.32 -0.59
CA PHE A 49 6.26 5.59 -0.04
C PHE A 49 7.54 5.42 0.79
N TRP A 50 7.60 4.37 1.63
CA TRP A 50 8.80 4.03 2.39
C TRP A 50 10.00 3.69 1.50
N LEU A 51 9.80 2.89 0.46
CA LEU A 51 10.85 2.53 -0.50
C LEU A 51 11.37 3.75 -1.27
N GLN A 52 10.51 4.75 -1.49
CA GLN A 52 10.89 6.03 -2.09
C GLN A 52 11.56 7.01 -1.09
N GLY A 53 11.64 6.64 0.19
CA GLY A 53 12.18 7.48 1.25
C GLY A 53 11.22 8.54 1.79
N ASP A 54 9.96 8.55 1.36
CA ASP A 54 8.94 9.50 1.80
C ASP A 54 8.14 8.95 2.99
N ILE A 55 8.77 8.93 4.16
CA ILE A 55 8.19 8.38 5.39
C ILE A 55 7.02 9.23 5.90
N GLU A 56 7.12 10.56 5.75
CA GLU A 56 6.07 11.49 6.14
C GLU A 56 4.83 11.32 5.25
N GLY A 57 5.03 11.21 3.93
CA GLY A 57 3.98 10.89 2.97
C GLY A 57 3.34 9.53 3.23
N ALA A 58 4.13 8.50 3.56
CA ALA A 58 3.61 7.20 3.95
C ALA A 58 2.65 7.29 5.15
N THR A 59 3.09 7.99 6.21
CA THR A 59 2.30 8.15 7.44
C THR A 59 1.01 8.91 7.16
N LYS A 60 1.11 10.05 6.46
CA LYS A 60 -0.03 10.87 6.06
C LYS A 60 -1.01 10.09 5.19
N TYR A 61 -0.52 9.33 4.22
CA TYR A 61 -1.35 8.48 3.37
C TYR A 61 -2.14 7.47 4.20
N LEU A 62 -1.46 6.75 5.11
CA LEU A 62 -2.11 5.72 5.90
C LEU A 62 -3.16 6.30 6.84
N ASP A 63 -2.89 7.46 7.45
CA ASP A 63 -3.85 8.17 8.29
C ASP A 63 -5.09 8.58 7.49
N MET A 64 -4.89 9.23 6.34
CA MET A 64 -5.99 9.66 5.48
C MET A 64 -6.81 8.48 4.95
N PHE A 65 -6.16 7.35 4.61
CA PHE A 65 -6.85 6.14 4.19
C PHE A 65 -7.73 5.59 5.31
N CYS A 66 -7.17 5.44 6.51
CA CYS A 66 -7.88 4.89 7.67
C CYS A 66 -9.08 5.77 8.06
N GLU A 67 -8.89 7.10 8.09
CA GLU A 67 -9.94 8.07 8.38
C GLU A 67 -11.09 7.98 7.36
N LYS A 68 -10.77 8.02 6.06
CA LYS A 68 -11.79 8.03 4.98
C LYS A 68 -12.50 6.69 4.80
N SER A 69 -11.84 5.59 5.11
CA SER A 69 -12.41 4.24 4.94
C SER A 69 -13.05 3.69 6.21
N HIS A 70 -12.92 4.39 7.35
CA HIS A 70 -13.24 3.88 8.68
C HIS A 70 -12.56 2.53 8.98
N THR A 71 -11.32 2.38 8.50
CA THR A 71 -10.50 1.18 8.74
C THR A 71 -9.53 1.45 9.87
N GLU A 72 -9.44 0.53 10.83
CA GLU A 72 -8.44 0.62 11.90
C GLU A 72 -7.02 0.53 11.36
N LYS A 73 -6.13 1.42 11.82
CA LYS A 73 -4.73 1.46 11.36
C LYS A 73 -4.01 0.13 11.63
N GLN A 74 -4.28 -0.48 12.79
CA GLN A 74 -3.73 -1.79 13.17
C GLN A 74 -4.13 -2.89 12.18
N TYR A 75 -5.35 -2.82 11.63
CA TYR A 75 -5.78 -3.77 10.62
C TYR A 75 -4.97 -3.65 9.35
N VAL A 76 -4.72 -2.43 8.86
CA VAL A 76 -3.84 -2.20 7.69
C VAL A 76 -2.40 -2.63 7.98
N GLN A 77 -1.89 -2.34 9.18
CA GLN A 77 -0.54 -2.73 9.61
C GLN A 77 -0.37 -4.25 9.65
N SER A 78 -1.41 -5.01 9.98
CA SER A 78 -1.37 -6.48 9.94
C SER A 78 -1.12 -7.07 8.54
N TRP A 79 -1.36 -6.29 7.48
CA TRP A 79 -1.07 -6.68 6.10
C TRP A 79 0.38 -6.43 5.69
N MET A 80 1.14 -5.61 6.43
CA MET A 80 2.49 -5.18 6.02
C MET A 80 3.46 -6.34 5.81
N PRO A 81 3.56 -7.37 6.68
CA PRO A 81 4.48 -8.48 6.43
C PRO A 81 4.13 -9.28 5.18
N ILE A 82 2.83 -9.52 4.95
CA ILE A 82 2.35 -10.28 3.79
C ILE A 82 2.64 -9.51 2.51
N VAL A 83 2.35 -8.21 2.50
CA VAL A 83 2.58 -7.36 1.34
C VAL A 83 4.08 -7.17 1.10
N ALA A 84 4.88 -6.96 2.14
CA ALA A 84 6.34 -6.87 2.03
C ALA A 84 6.93 -8.15 1.42
N ALA A 85 6.50 -9.33 1.88
CA ALA A 85 6.94 -10.61 1.31
C ALA A 85 6.52 -10.77 -0.15
N SER A 86 5.32 -10.29 -0.51
CA SER A 86 4.86 -10.31 -1.91
C SER A 86 5.64 -9.35 -2.81
N GLN A 87 6.16 -8.24 -2.27
CA GLN A 87 6.94 -7.26 -3.02
C GLN A 87 8.43 -7.63 -3.13
N SER A 88 8.97 -8.36 -2.15
CA SER A 88 10.40 -8.70 -2.10
C SER A 88 10.89 -9.56 -3.27
N VAL A 89 9.97 -10.17 -4.03
CA VAL A 89 10.30 -10.96 -5.24
C VAL A 89 10.46 -10.11 -6.50
N LYS A 90 10.09 -8.82 -6.46
CA LYS A 90 10.14 -7.90 -7.61
C LYS A 90 11.20 -6.81 -7.51
N GLY A 91 11.75 -6.57 -6.31
CA GLY A 91 12.67 -5.46 -6.03
C GLY A 91 14.14 -5.78 -6.26
N ASN A 92 14.96 -4.74 -6.25
CA ASN A 92 16.42 -4.88 -6.23
C ASN A 92 16.93 -5.32 -4.83
N GLU A 93 18.21 -5.70 -4.72
CA GLU A 93 18.75 -6.28 -3.48
C GLU A 93 18.59 -5.38 -2.25
N LYS A 94 18.72 -4.04 -2.42
CA LYS A 94 18.54 -3.07 -1.33
C LYS A 94 17.09 -2.97 -0.87
N GLU A 95 16.15 -2.95 -1.82
CA GLU A 95 14.72 -2.95 -1.51
C GLU A 95 14.31 -4.25 -0.81
N ARG A 96 14.88 -5.38 -1.25
CA ARG A 96 14.65 -6.68 -0.62
C ARG A 96 15.14 -6.69 0.83
N GLU A 97 16.36 -6.22 1.10
CA GLU A 97 16.90 -6.07 2.46
C GLU A 97 16.01 -5.18 3.35
N PHE A 98 15.54 -4.06 2.82
CA PHE A 98 14.61 -3.20 3.54
C PHE A 98 13.28 -3.92 3.83
N LEU A 99 12.68 -4.59 2.86
CA LEU A 99 11.41 -5.31 3.03
C LEU A 99 11.52 -6.47 4.02
N HIS A 100 12.70 -7.10 4.13
CA HIS A 100 12.96 -8.10 5.17
C HIS A 100 12.78 -7.56 6.60
N THR A 101 13.05 -6.27 6.84
CA THR A 101 12.83 -5.65 8.15
C THR A 101 11.35 -5.62 8.53
N TRP A 102 10.45 -5.60 7.54
CA TRP A 102 9.00 -5.58 7.74
C TRP A 102 8.40 -6.96 7.99
N PHE A 103 9.17 -8.04 7.85
CA PHE A 103 8.67 -9.41 8.09
C PHE A 103 8.41 -9.69 9.57
N SER A 104 9.11 -8.98 10.47
CA SER A 104 9.06 -9.17 11.92
C SER A 104 8.33 -8.07 12.69
N VAL A 105 7.73 -7.07 12.02
CA VAL A 105 7.14 -5.89 12.69
C VAL A 105 5.82 -6.20 13.42
N VAL A 106 5.26 -7.39 13.26
CA VAL A 106 4.03 -7.79 13.98
C VAL A 106 4.41 -8.47 15.29
N ASP A 107 4.67 -7.66 16.32
CA ASP A 107 4.49 -8.11 17.70
C ASP A 107 2.98 -8.29 17.93
N TYR A 108 2.52 -9.54 17.93
CA TYR A 108 1.18 -9.88 18.40
C TYR A 108 1.10 -9.53 19.90
N ARG A 109 0.33 -8.49 20.24
CA ARG A 109 -0.16 -8.25 21.59
C ARG A 109 -1.67 -8.10 21.57
#